data_AF-A0A960ZJ68-F1
#
_entry.id   AF-A0A960ZJ68-F1
#
_cell.length_a   1.000
_cell.length_b   1.000
_cell.length_c   1.000
_cell.angle_alpha   90.00
_cell.angle_beta   90.00
_cell.angle_gamma   90.00
#
_symmetry.space_group_name_H-M   'P 1'
#
loop_
_entity.id
_entity.type
_entity.pdbx_description
1 polymer ?
#
loop_
_entity_poly.entity_id
_entity_poly.type
_entity_poly.pdbx_seq_one_letter_code
_entity_poly.pdbx_strand_id
1 'polypeptide(L)'
;MTPHAGWMLLEEIAPRLRAASIYLPRVGADDPEELYQDGLAIAAKMLDSAERQGKEVAASSIAYYTTRQLLTGRRSTYAGRADVLSPAAQLDGRSRLTSVEEEMNDPETGESISIGEALACNDEDPSLAAARNLDWEDFLRTGDAMTGLMIGAFARGDTMRDLKSVTGLSDSGISARKRQMAARLLEHFGADSLESCLADAGRDPVWMADLIAEREAEACQHRPMCGHL
;
A
#
# COMPACT_ATOMS: atom_id res chain seq x y z
N MET A 1 -24.42 10.32 4.21
CA MET A 1 -24.26 8.94 3.72
C MET A 1 -25.56 8.41 3.15
N THR A 2 -25.57 8.02 1.88
CA THR A 2 -26.73 7.35 1.26
C THR A 2 -26.83 5.88 1.71
N PRO A 3 -28.00 5.22 1.53
CA PRO A 3 -28.14 3.79 1.78
C PRO A 3 -27.16 2.92 0.97
N HIS A 4 -26.82 3.35 -0.25
CA HIS A 4 -25.86 2.64 -1.09
C HIS A 4 -24.45 2.70 -0.51
N ALA A 5 -23.96 3.88 -0.08
CA ALA A 5 -22.68 3.98 0.59
C ALA A 5 -22.64 3.25 1.94
N GLY A 6 -23.75 3.20 2.67
CA GLY A 6 -23.87 2.37 3.87
C GLY A 6 -23.72 0.88 3.58
N TRP A 7 -24.33 0.40 2.49
CA TRP A 7 -24.18 -0.99 2.04
C TRP A 7 -22.73 -1.28 1.61
N MET A 8 -22.12 -0.42 0.80
CA MET A 8 -20.72 -0.54 0.37
C MET A 8 -19.77 -0.56 1.58
N LEU A 9 -19.99 0.29 2.58
CA LEU A 9 -19.19 0.33 3.80
C LEU A 9 -19.20 -1.02 4.54
N LEU A 10 -20.38 -1.63 4.70
CA LEU A 10 -20.54 -2.84 5.50
C LEU A 10 -20.20 -4.12 4.74
N GLU A 11 -20.64 -4.25 3.49
CA GLU A 11 -20.53 -5.49 2.72
C GLU A 11 -19.22 -5.58 1.94
N GLU A 12 -18.67 -4.44 1.50
CA GLU A 12 -17.46 -4.44 0.68
C GLU A 12 -16.23 -3.95 1.46
N ILE A 13 -16.33 -2.83 2.16
CA ILE A 13 -15.16 -2.24 2.83
C ILE A 13 -14.84 -2.93 4.16
N ALA A 14 -15.85 -3.22 4.98
CA ALA A 14 -15.63 -3.78 6.32
C ALA A 14 -14.86 -5.11 6.32
N PRO A 15 -15.14 -6.09 5.43
CA PRO A 15 -14.38 -7.34 5.39
C PRO A 15 -12.88 -7.12 5.10
N ARG A 16 -12.56 -6.18 4.20
CA ARG A 16 -11.18 -5.81 3.85
C ARG A 16 -10.45 -5.22 5.03
N LEU A 17 -11.08 -4.29 5.73
CA LEU A 17 -10.51 -3.66 6.92
C LEU A 17 -10.33 -4.65 8.07
N ARG A 18 -11.26 -5.60 8.24
CA ARG A 18 -11.15 -6.66 9.25
C ARG A 18 -9.98 -7.60 8.97
N ALA A 19 -9.71 -7.92 7.70
CA ALA A 19 -8.55 -8.72 7.33
C ALA A 19 -7.24 -7.93 7.51
N ALA A 20 -7.21 -6.66 7.11
CA ALA A 20 -6.05 -5.79 7.27
C ALA A 20 -5.71 -5.55 8.75
N SER A 21 -6.71 -5.36 9.62
CA SER A 21 -6.48 -4.93 11.01
C SER A 21 -5.71 -5.91 11.88
N ILE A 22 -5.64 -7.17 11.48
CA ILE A 22 -4.84 -8.22 12.15
C ILE A 22 -3.34 -7.93 12.04
N TYR A 23 -2.93 -7.29 10.94
CA TYR A 23 -1.53 -7.06 10.58
C TYR A 23 -1.08 -5.62 10.82
N LEU A 24 -2.02 -4.72 11.14
CA LEU A 24 -1.72 -3.33 11.39
C LEU A 24 -0.85 -3.15 12.65
N PRO A 25 0.05 -2.16 12.67
CA PRO A 25 0.87 -1.86 13.82
C PRO A 25 0.01 -1.38 14.99
N ARG A 26 0.16 -2.06 16.12
CA ARG A 26 -0.48 -1.75 17.39
C ARG A 26 0.41 -0.81 18.19
N VAL A 27 -0.17 0.24 18.77
CA VAL A 27 0.55 1.20 19.60
C VAL A 27 0.00 1.13 21.02
N GLY A 28 0.84 0.74 21.98
CA GLY A 28 0.43 0.62 23.38
C GLY A 28 -0.59 -0.50 23.61
N ALA A 29 -1.82 -0.13 23.97
CA ALA A 29 -2.89 -1.06 24.34
C ALA A 29 -3.83 -1.43 23.18
N ASP A 30 -3.57 -0.92 21.97
CA ASP A 30 -4.41 -1.17 20.80
C ASP A 30 -4.63 -2.66 20.53
N ASP A 31 -5.86 -3.02 20.20
CA ASP A 31 -6.20 -4.35 19.70
C ASP A 31 -6.72 -4.33 18.24
N PRO A 32 -6.70 -5.47 17.53
CA PRO A 32 -7.14 -5.53 16.13
C PRO A 32 -8.61 -5.14 15.89
N GLU A 33 -9.48 -5.27 16.88
CA GLU A 33 -10.89 -4.90 16.79
C GLU A 33 -11.05 -3.38 16.96
N GLU A 34 -10.28 -2.75 17.85
CA GLU A 34 -10.20 -1.28 17.95
C GLU A 34 -9.68 -0.67 16.64
N LEU A 35 -8.62 -1.23 16.05
CA LEU A 35 -8.09 -0.78 14.76
C LEU A 35 -9.09 -0.95 13.62
N TYR A 36 -9.87 -2.03 13.64
CA TYR A 36 -10.96 -2.25 12.69
C TYR A 36 -12.07 -1.19 12.84
N GLN A 37 -12.50 -0.89 14.07
CA GLN A 37 -13.52 0.12 14.33
C GLN A 37 -13.06 1.53 13.92
N ASP A 38 -11.81 1.86 14.21
CA ASP A 38 -11.17 3.10 13.75
C ASP A 38 -11.13 3.19 12.23
N GLY A 39 -10.75 2.09 11.58
CA GLY A 39 -10.76 1.96 10.13
C GLY A 39 -12.16 2.20 9.55
N LEU A 40 -13.18 1.57 10.12
CA LEU A 40 -14.57 1.78 9.70
C LEU A 40 -15.00 3.24 9.82
N ALA A 41 -14.63 3.91 10.92
CA ALA A 41 -14.95 5.33 11.12
C ALA A 41 -14.25 6.23 10.10
N ILE A 42 -12.98 5.95 9.76
CA ILE A 42 -12.22 6.66 8.73
C ILE A 42 -12.87 6.42 7.36
N ALA A 43 -13.12 5.18 6.99
CA ALA A 43 -13.75 4.81 5.72
C ALA A 43 -15.13 5.45 5.54
N ALA A 44 -15.95 5.46 6.59
CA ALA A 44 -17.24 6.13 6.59
C ALA A 44 -17.12 7.64 6.30
N LYS A 45 -16.12 8.31 6.90
CA LYS A 45 -15.85 9.73 6.61
C LYS A 45 -15.37 9.94 5.16
N MET A 46 -14.55 9.03 4.63
CA MET A 46 -14.07 9.11 3.24
C MET A 46 -15.23 8.94 2.25
N LEU A 47 -16.11 7.96 2.46
CA LEU A 47 -17.32 7.76 1.65
C LEU A 47 -18.26 8.96 1.70
N ASP A 48 -18.59 9.45 2.90
CA ASP A 48 -19.48 10.60 3.07
C ASP A 48 -18.90 11.89 2.44
N SER A 49 -17.57 12.03 2.43
CA SER A 49 -16.88 13.11 1.72
C SER A 49 -16.94 12.95 0.19
N ALA A 50 -16.71 11.74 -0.33
CA ALA A 50 -16.79 11.43 -1.75
C ALA A 50 -18.20 11.67 -2.30
N GLU A 51 -19.23 11.22 -1.57
CA GLU A 51 -20.64 11.47 -1.92
C GLU A 51 -20.96 12.96 -1.97
N ARG A 52 -20.55 13.74 -0.97
CA ARG A 52 -20.76 15.21 -0.97
C ARG A 52 -20.11 15.90 -2.16
N GLN A 53 -19.02 15.34 -2.67
CA GLN A 53 -18.31 15.85 -3.84
C GLN A 53 -18.83 15.29 -5.16
N GLY A 54 -19.81 14.36 -5.13
CA GLY A 54 -20.32 13.69 -6.32
C GLY A 54 -19.29 12.80 -7.01
N LYS A 55 -18.31 12.28 -6.26
CA LYS A 55 -17.26 11.39 -6.78
C LYS A 55 -17.69 9.93 -6.57
N GLU A 56 -17.63 9.16 -7.65
CA GLU A 56 -17.71 7.70 -7.56
C GLU A 56 -16.36 7.14 -7.14
N VAL A 57 -16.37 6.27 -6.13
CA VAL A 57 -15.17 5.66 -5.55
C VAL A 57 -15.39 4.17 -5.41
N ALA A 58 -14.36 3.37 -5.76
CA ALA A 58 -14.39 1.93 -5.55
C ALA A 58 -14.19 1.59 -4.07
N ALA A 59 -14.83 0.53 -3.59
CA ALA A 59 -14.66 0.05 -2.22
C ALA A 59 -13.21 -0.34 -1.90
N SER A 60 -12.53 -0.97 -2.86
CA SER A 60 -11.09 -1.29 -2.79
C SER A 60 -10.25 -0.03 -2.55
N SER A 61 -10.55 1.07 -3.24
CA SER A 61 -9.84 2.33 -3.08
C SER A 61 -10.01 2.92 -1.69
N ILE A 62 -11.23 2.93 -1.16
CA ILE A 62 -11.49 3.40 0.19
C ILE A 62 -10.79 2.51 1.21
N ALA A 63 -10.85 1.18 1.06
CA ALA A 63 -10.16 0.24 1.93
C ALA A 63 -8.63 0.43 1.89
N TYR A 64 -8.06 0.62 0.70
CA TYR A 64 -6.63 0.89 0.50
C TYR A 64 -6.18 2.15 1.24
N TYR A 65 -6.84 3.29 0.97
CA TYR A 65 -6.45 4.56 1.60
C TYR A 65 -6.73 4.58 3.11
N THR A 66 -7.79 3.90 3.56
CA THR A 66 -8.06 3.72 4.99
C THR A 66 -6.96 2.91 5.66
N THR A 67 -6.54 1.79 5.05
CA THR A 67 -5.45 0.96 5.58
C THR A 67 -4.14 1.75 5.62
N ARG A 68 -3.82 2.49 4.56
CA ARG A 68 -2.66 3.42 4.54
C ARG A 68 -2.72 4.45 5.67
N GLN A 69 -3.90 5.00 5.95
CA GLN A 69 -4.07 5.94 7.05
C GLN A 69 -3.81 5.28 8.41
N LEU A 70 -4.32 4.07 8.63
CA LEU A 70 -4.11 3.33 9.88
C LEU A 70 -2.65 2.91 10.11
N LEU A 71 -1.91 2.62 9.02
CA LEU A 71 -0.47 2.31 9.07
C LEU A 71 0.36 3.46 9.65
N THR A 72 -0.09 4.71 9.49
CA THR A 72 0.61 5.86 10.07
C THR A 72 0.53 5.94 11.60
N GLY A 73 -0.15 4.98 12.25
CA GLY A 73 -0.42 5.03 13.70
C GLY A 73 -1.46 6.09 14.09
N ARG A 74 -2.00 6.83 13.11
CA ARG A 74 -3.00 7.88 13.32
C ARG A 74 -4.38 7.25 13.48
N ARG A 75 -4.85 7.23 14.72
CA ARG A 75 -6.19 6.76 15.10
C ARG A 75 -7.26 7.75 14.65
N SER A 76 -8.51 7.30 14.52
CA SER A 76 -9.61 8.01 13.83
C SER A 76 -9.97 9.40 14.40
N THR A 77 -9.41 9.75 15.56
CA THR A 77 -9.69 10.97 16.33
C THR A 77 -8.46 11.81 16.72
N TYR A 78 -7.22 11.33 16.52
CA TYR A 78 -6.04 11.99 17.11
C TYR A 78 -5.05 12.53 16.07
N ALA A 79 -5.04 13.85 15.95
CA ALA A 79 -3.91 14.65 15.46
C ALA A 79 -3.51 15.65 16.56
N GLY A 80 -3.32 15.13 17.78
CA GLY A 80 -3.01 15.96 18.93
C GLY A 80 -1.53 16.31 19.03
N ARG A 81 -1.22 17.27 19.89
CA ARG A 81 0.11 17.87 20.05
C ARG A 81 1.21 16.90 20.53
N ALA A 82 0.86 15.67 20.90
CA ALA A 82 1.84 14.63 21.25
C ALA A 82 2.38 13.85 20.04
N ASP A 83 1.73 13.94 18.87
CA ASP A 83 2.20 13.29 17.65
C ASP A 83 3.30 14.14 16.98
N VAL A 84 4.55 13.67 17.03
CA VAL A 84 5.75 14.30 16.40
C VAL A 84 5.57 14.56 14.91
N LEU A 85 4.78 13.74 14.22
CA LEU A 85 4.53 13.85 12.78
C LEU A 85 3.22 14.58 12.47
N SER A 86 2.51 15.10 13.47
CA SER A 86 1.33 15.94 13.25
C SER A 86 1.73 17.38 12.89
N PRO A 87 1.07 18.02 11.92
CA PRO A 87 1.32 19.44 11.60
C PRO A 87 1.13 20.37 12.80
N ALA A 88 0.17 20.05 13.69
CA ALA A 88 -0.11 20.83 14.88
C ALA A 88 1.03 20.78 15.92
N ALA A 89 1.67 19.63 16.12
CA ALA A 89 2.82 19.52 17.02
C ALA A 89 4.07 20.21 16.45
N GLN A 90 4.25 20.19 15.13
CA GLN A 90 5.34 20.89 14.45
C GLN A 90 5.20 22.41 14.52
N LEU A 91 3.98 22.93 14.35
CA LEU A 91 3.68 24.36 14.45
C LEU A 91 3.82 24.89 15.89
N ASP A 92 3.42 24.10 16.88
CA ASP A 92 3.50 24.50 18.29
C ASP A 92 4.88 24.22 18.93
N GLY A 93 5.79 23.55 18.22
CA GLY A 93 7.13 23.21 18.70
C GLY A 93 7.16 22.30 19.93
N ARG A 94 6.03 21.66 20.28
CA ARG A 94 5.90 20.83 21.49
C ARG A 94 6.56 19.46 21.35
N SER A 95 6.71 18.99 20.13
CA SER A 95 7.28 17.68 19.81
C SER A 95 8.17 17.85 18.57
N ARG A 96 9.40 17.33 18.60
CA ARG A 96 10.39 17.45 17.52
C ARG A 96 11.01 16.08 17.24
N LEU A 97 11.07 15.71 15.96
CA LEU A 97 11.85 14.55 15.52
C LEU A 97 13.33 14.83 15.83
N THR A 98 13.93 14.02 16.71
CA THR A 98 15.27 14.30 17.26
C THR A 98 16.37 13.70 16.41
N SER A 99 16.20 12.45 15.94
CA SER A 99 17.11 11.77 15.02
C SER A 99 16.40 10.57 14.38
N VAL A 100 16.76 10.24 13.14
CA VAL A 100 16.47 8.94 12.49
C VAL A 100 17.76 8.14 12.24
N GLU A 101 18.92 8.71 12.57
CA GLU A 101 20.24 8.08 12.46
C GLU A 101 20.62 7.25 13.70
N GLU A 102 19.69 7.11 14.65
CA GLU A 102 19.93 6.23 15.79
C GLU A 102 19.99 4.78 15.31
N GLU A 103 21.03 4.06 15.72
CA GLU A 103 21.24 2.67 15.33
C GLU A 103 20.37 1.72 16.16
N MET A 104 19.81 0.73 15.48
CA MET A 104 19.11 -0.41 16.07
C MET A 104 19.57 -1.71 15.42
N ASN A 105 19.42 -2.83 16.13
CA ASN A 105 19.69 -4.13 15.53
C ASN A 105 18.48 -4.58 14.72
N ASP A 106 18.70 -4.91 13.46
CA ASP A 106 17.73 -5.59 12.61
C ASP A 106 17.33 -6.92 13.28
N PRO A 107 16.04 -7.15 13.58
CA PRO A 107 15.58 -8.37 14.23
C PRO A 107 15.73 -9.63 13.35
N GLU A 108 15.84 -9.50 12.03
CA GLU A 108 15.97 -10.62 11.10
C GLU A 108 17.42 -10.98 10.80
N THR A 109 18.27 -9.97 10.55
CA THR A 109 19.67 -10.19 10.17
C THR A 109 20.66 -10.03 11.32
N GLY A 110 20.28 -9.30 12.38
CA GLY A 110 21.15 -8.94 13.49
C GLY A 110 22.15 -7.82 13.18
N GLU A 111 22.07 -7.21 12.00
CA GLU A 111 22.94 -6.10 11.58
C GLU A 111 22.52 -4.77 12.24
N SER A 112 23.48 -3.88 12.50
CA SER A 112 23.17 -2.53 12.99
C SER A 112 22.68 -1.68 11.81
N ILE A 113 21.41 -1.28 11.85
CA ILE A 113 20.76 -0.43 10.84
C ILE A 113 20.24 0.84 11.52
N SER A 114 20.17 1.95 10.80
CA SER A 114 19.56 3.15 11.39
C SER A 114 18.04 3.00 11.45
N ILE A 115 17.37 3.72 12.37
CA ILE A 115 15.91 3.80 12.41
C ILE A 115 15.36 4.24 11.05
N GLY A 116 16.05 5.14 10.34
CA GLY A 116 15.67 5.58 9.00
C GLY A 116 15.59 4.42 8.01
N GLU A 117 16.51 3.47 8.09
CA GLU A 117 16.56 2.29 7.22
C GLU A 117 15.53 1.24 7.59
N ALA A 118 15.33 1.01 8.89
CA ALA A 118 14.26 0.16 9.38
C ALA A 118 12.88 0.68 8.90
N LEU A 119 12.71 2.01 8.86
CA LEU A 119 11.53 2.67 8.30
C LEU A 119 11.50 2.68 6.76
N ALA A 120 12.64 2.43 6.11
CA ALA A 120 12.80 2.36 4.66
C ALA A 120 12.40 1.01 4.06
N CYS A 121 11.91 0.07 4.88
CA CYS A 121 11.51 -1.26 4.44
C CYS A 121 10.60 -1.18 3.21
N ASN A 122 11.12 -1.68 2.08
CA ASN A 122 10.41 -1.74 0.80
C ASN A 122 9.55 -3.00 0.67
N ASP A 123 9.57 -3.87 1.69
CA ASP A 123 8.71 -5.04 1.68
C ASP A 123 7.26 -4.61 1.76
N GLU A 124 6.44 -5.41 1.09
CA GLU A 124 5.03 -5.14 1.03
C GLU A 124 4.36 -5.31 2.39
N ASP A 125 3.66 -4.26 2.83
CA ASP A 125 2.95 -4.30 4.12
C ASP A 125 1.93 -5.45 4.16
N PRO A 126 1.97 -6.32 5.18
CA PRO A 126 1.09 -7.49 5.26
C PRO A 126 -0.40 -7.12 5.38
N SER A 127 -0.73 -5.95 5.92
CA SER A 127 -2.11 -5.45 6.00
C SER A 127 -2.63 -5.06 4.61
N LEU A 128 -1.79 -4.40 3.81
CA LEU A 128 -2.08 -4.10 2.41
C LEU A 128 -2.16 -5.38 1.56
N ALA A 129 -1.25 -6.33 1.78
CA ALA A 129 -1.28 -7.62 1.12
C ALA A 129 -2.57 -8.39 1.43
N ALA A 130 -3.01 -8.42 2.70
CA ALA A 130 -4.25 -9.08 3.11
C ALA A 130 -5.48 -8.46 2.45
N ALA A 131 -5.60 -7.13 2.45
CA ALA A 131 -6.71 -6.42 1.80
C ALA A 131 -6.72 -6.69 0.28
N ARG A 132 -5.56 -6.62 -0.37
CA ARG A 132 -5.44 -6.84 -1.81
C ARG A 132 -5.69 -8.30 -2.21
N ASN A 133 -5.34 -9.27 -1.37
CA ASN A 133 -5.66 -10.68 -1.63
C ASN A 133 -7.17 -10.90 -1.71
N LEU A 134 -7.95 -10.28 -0.81
CA LEU A 134 -9.42 -10.30 -0.90
C LEU A 134 -9.94 -9.63 -2.17
N ASP A 135 -9.32 -8.53 -2.60
CA ASP A 135 -9.68 -7.88 -3.87
C ASP A 135 -9.43 -8.80 -5.08
N TRP A 136 -8.29 -9.50 -5.10
CA TRP A 136 -7.96 -10.46 -6.15
C TRP A 136 -8.87 -11.68 -6.13
N GLU A 137 -9.17 -12.23 -4.96
CA GLU A 137 -10.10 -13.36 -4.82
C GLU A 137 -11.49 -12.98 -5.33
N ASP A 138 -11.99 -11.81 -4.96
CA ASP A 138 -13.28 -11.30 -5.40
C ASP A 138 -13.31 -11.04 -6.92
N PHE A 139 -12.26 -10.41 -7.46
CA PHE A 139 -12.10 -10.18 -8.88
C PHE A 139 -12.07 -11.48 -9.68
N LEU A 140 -11.29 -12.48 -9.23
CA LEU A 140 -11.16 -13.76 -9.90
C LEU A 140 -12.44 -14.57 -9.81
N ARG A 141 -13.18 -14.48 -8.70
CA ARG A 141 -14.48 -15.13 -8.51
C ARG A 141 -15.56 -14.60 -9.45
N THR A 142 -15.54 -13.30 -9.74
CA THR A 142 -16.45 -12.66 -10.72
C THR A 142 -15.92 -12.72 -12.16
N GLY A 143 -14.68 -13.17 -12.34
CA GLY A 143 -14.01 -13.39 -13.61
C GLY A 143 -14.43 -14.70 -14.30
N ASP A 144 -14.17 -14.80 -15.60
CA ASP A 144 -14.23 -16.10 -16.28
C ASP A 144 -12.89 -16.83 -16.17
N ALA A 145 -12.91 -18.15 -16.36
CA ALA A 145 -11.71 -18.99 -16.24
C ALA A 145 -10.56 -18.54 -17.16
N MET A 146 -10.88 -17.97 -18.32
CA MET A 146 -9.90 -17.47 -19.27
C MET A 146 -9.23 -16.17 -18.79
N THR A 147 -9.96 -15.29 -18.10
CA THR A 147 -9.39 -14.10 -17.45
C THR A 147 -8.44 -14.49 -16.34
N GLY A 148 -8.82 -15.46 -15.50
CA GLY A 148 -7.93 -15.99 -14.46
C GLY A 148 -6.65 -16.60 -15.04
N LEU A 149 -6.77 -17.38 -16.12
CA LEU A 149 -5.63 -17.98 -16.81
C LEU A 149 -4.69 -16.92 -17.40
N MET A 150 -5.23 -15.88 -18.06
CA MET A 150 -4.42 -14.80 -18.62
C MET A 150 -3.72 -13.97 -17.53
N ILE A 151 -4.41 -13.66 -16.42
CA ILE A 151 -3.81 -12.94 -15.29
C ILE A 151 -2.71 -13.76 -14.65
N GLY A 152 -2.93 -15.05 -14.41
CA GLY A 152 -1.90 -15.94 -13.89
C GLY A 152 -0.69 -16.06 -14.82
N ALA A 153 -0.89 -16.02 -16.14
CA ALA A 153 0.20 -15.97 -17.11
C ALA A 153 1.00 -14.67 -17.02
N PHE A 154 0.34 -13.52 -17.00
CA PHE A 154 1.03 -12.24 -16.84
C PHE A 154 1.75 -12.12 -15.50
N ALA A 155 1.18 -12.64 -14.40
CA ALA A 155 1.81 -12.62 -13.08
C ALA A 155 3.12 -13.44 -13.02
N ARG A 156 3.24 -14.48 -13.85
CA ARG A 156 4.49 -15.26 -14.00
C ARG A 156 5.52 -14.59 -14.92
N GLY A 157 5.15 -13.50 -15.59
CA GLY A 157 5.98 -12.86 -16.60
C GLY A 157 5.86 -13.48 -18.00
N ASP A 158 4.85 -14.31 -18.26
CA ASP A 158 4.63 -14.93 -19.57
C ASP A 158 4.37 -13.83 -20.62
N THR A 159 4.96 -13.98 -21.81
CA THR A 159 4.78 -13.00 -22.90
C THR A 159 3.48 -13.23 -23.67
N MET A 160 3.07 -12.25 -24.48
CA MET A 160 1.92 -12.38 -25.39
C MET A 160 2.04 -13.57 -26.35
N ARG A 161 3.28 -14.00 -26.67
CA ARG A 161 3.53 -15.16 -27.53
C ARG A 161 3.27 -16.46 -26.78
N ASP A 162 3.63 -16.52 -25.50
CA ASP A 162 3.42 -17.69 -24.64
C ASP A 162 1.93 -17.87 -24.35
N LEU A 163 1.20 -16.77 -24.19
CA LEU A 163 -0.26 -16.78 -24.03
C LEU A 163 -1.00 -17.47 -25.18
N LYS A 164 -0.46 -17.48 -26.39
CA LYS A 164 -1.09 -18.12 -27.54
C LYS A 164 -1.15 -19.65 -27.39
N SER A 165 -0.08 -20.25 -26.87
CA SER A 165 -0.04 -21.69 -26.64
C SER A 165 -0.95 -22.12 -25.49
N VAL A 166 -1.14 -21.26 -24.49
CA VAL A 166 -1.95 -21.55 -23.30
C VAL A 166 -3.44 -21.24 -23.52
N THR A 167 -3.78 -20.18 -24.26
CA THR A 167 -5.18 -19.73 -24.44
C THR A 167 -5.82 -20.19 -25.75
N GLY A 168 -5.02 -20.58 -26.75
CA GLY A 168 -5.51 -20.91 -28.10
C GLY A 168 -6.08 -19.72 -28.89
N LEU A 169 -5.97 -18.49 -28.36
CA LEU A 169 -6.50 -17.28 -28.99
C LEU A 169 -5.56 -16.71 -30.05
N SER A 170 -6.12 -16.02 -31.04
CA SER A 170 -5.33 -15.20 -31.97
C SER A 170 -4.74 -13.97 -31.27
N ASP A 171 -3.68 -13.40 -31.82
CA ASP A 171 -3.03 -12.19 -31.29
C ASP A 171 -4.03 -11.02 -31.14
N SER A 172 -4.98 -10.90 -32.08
CA SER A 172 -6.09 -9.94 -32.01
C SER A 172 -7.07 -10.25 -30.87
N GLY A 173 -7.39 -11.52 -30.65
CA GLY A 173 -8.24 -11.98 -29.55
C GLY A 173 -7.60 -11.74 -28.18
N ILE A 174 -6.30 -12.04 -28.04
CA ILE A 174 -5.52 -11.76 -26.81
C ILE A 174 -5.51 -10.25 -26.54
N SER A 175 -5.29 -9.42 -27.57
CA SER A 175 -5.25 -7.96 -27.45
C SER A 175 -6.62 -7.36 -27.07
N ALA A 176 -7.71 -7.86 -27.65
CA ALA A 176 -9.06 -7.43 -27.31
C ALA A 176 -9.40 -7.81 -25.87
N ARG A 177 -9.10 -9.04 -25.47
CA ARG A 177 -9.36 -9.53 -24.11
C ARG A 177 -8.52 -8.80 -23.08
N LYS A 178 -7.25 -8.48 -23.39
CA LYS A 178 -6.40 -7.62 -22.55
C LYS A 178 -7.06 -6.27 -22.27
N ARG A 179 -7.59 -5.59 -23.30
CA ARG A 179 -8.29 -4.30 -23.13
C ARG A 179 -9.53 -4.44 -22.24
N GLN A 180 -10.31 -5.49 -22.44
CA GLN A 180 -11.48 -5.77 -21.60
C GLN A 180 -11.08 -6.04 -20.14
N MET A 181 -10.04 -6.83 -19.92
CA MET A 181 -9.51 -7.08 -18.57
C MET A 181 -8.99 -5.80 -17.93
N ALA A 182 -8.25 -4.96 -18.66
CA ALA A 182 -7.74 -3.69 -18.14
C ALA A 182 -8.88 -2.77 -17.70
N ALA A 183 -9.96 -2.65 -18.48
CA ALA A 183 -11.13 -1.87 -18.10
C ALA A 183 -11.79 -2.43 -16.82
N ARG A 184 -11.97 -3.75 -16.74
CA ARG A 184 -12.52 -4.40 -15.54
C ARG A 184 -11.63 -4.24 -14.30
N LEU A 185 -10.31 -4.27 -14.47
CA LEU A 185 -9.36 -4.04 -13.38
C LEU A 185 -9.48 -2.60 -12.86
N LEU A 186 -9.56 -1.62 -13.76
CA LEU A 186 -9.75 -0.20 -13.37
C LEU A 186 -11.07 0.03 -12.65
N GLU A 187 -12.15 -0.60 -13.11
CA GLU A 187 -13.45 -0.54 -12.47
C GLU A 187 -13.45 -1.20 -11.08
N HIS A 188 -12.85 -2.39 -10.96
CA HIS A 188 -12.87 -3.17 -9.72
C HIS A 188 -11.94 -2.62 -8.64
N PHE A 189 -10.71 -2.25 -9.01
CA PHE A 189 -9.70 -1.80 -8.06
C PHE A 189 -9.71 -0.27 -7.86
N GLY A 190 -10.33 0.47 -8.77
CA GLY A 190 -10.29 1.92 -8.83
C GLY A 190 -9.04 2.45 -9.55
N ALA A 191 -9.25 3.36 -10.50
CA ALA A 191 -8.17 3.92 -11.32
C ALA A 191 -7.10 4.64 -10.46
N ASP A 192 -7.53 5.46 -9.49
CA ASP A 192 -6.63 6.24 -8.64
C ASP A 192 -5.73 5.35 -7.77
N SER A 193 -6.28 4.25 -7.23
CA SER A 193 -5.51 3.32 -6.41
C SER A 193 -4.50 2.53 -7.24
N LEU A 194 -4.88 2.09 -8.44
CA LEU A 194 -3.95 1.44 -9.36
C LEU A 194 -2.86 2.40 -9.84
N GLU A 195 -3.20 3.66 -10.15
CA GLU A 195 -2.22 4.68 -10.52
C GLU A 195 -1.25 4.95 -9.37
N SER A 196 -1.73 5.09 -8.14
CA SER A 196 -0.88 5.25 -6.95
C SER A 196 0.05 4.05 -6.77
N CYS A 197 -0.48 2.82 -6.86
CA CYS A 197 0.32 1.61 -6.76
C CYS A 197 1.37 1.52 -7.87
N LEU A 198 1.04 1.92 -9.11
CA LEU A 198 1.97 1.91 -10.24
C LEU A 198 3.00 3.04 -10.17
N ALA A 199 2.64 4.19 -9.62
CA ALA A 199 3.55 5.31 -9.39
C ALA A 199 4.60 4.97 -8.33
N ASP A 200 4.19 4.21 -7.30
CA ASP A 200 5.06 3.71 -6.23
C ASP A 200 5.84 2.45 -6.67
N ALA A 201 5.30 1.63 -7.58
CA ALA A 201 5.93 0.42 -8.06
C ALA A 201 7.20 0.71 -8.86
N GLY A 202 8.36 0.52 -8.22
CA GLY A 202 9.68 0.57 -8.86
C GLY A 202 10.35 1.94 -8.87
N ARG A 203 9.86 2.91 -8.09
CA ARG A 203 10.61 4.13 -7.78
C ARG A 203 11.06 4.11 -6.33
N ASP A 204 12.38 4.14 -6.14
CA ASP A 204 12.94 4.47 -4.85
C ASP A 204 12.49 5.90 -4.48
N PRO A 205 11.96 6.11 -3.27
CA PRO A 205 11.65 7.45 -2.79
C PRO A 205 12.88 8.36 -2.88
N VAL A 206 12.69 9.64 -3.20
CA VAL A 206 13.81 10.59 -3.39
C VAL A 206 14.76 10.60 -2.18
N TRP A 207 14.23 10.53 -0.97
CA TRP A 207 15.02 10.49 0.26
C TRP A 207 15.89 9.22 0.40
N MET A 208 15.48 8.10 -0.21
CA MET A 208 16.24 6.85 -0.21
C MET A 208 17.44 6.95 -1.18
N ALA A 209 17.26 7.63 -2.31
CA ALA A 209 18.38 7.93 -3.21
C ALA A 209 19.43 8.83 -2.52
N ASP A 210 18.99 9.78 -1.70
CA ASP A 210 19.88 10.63 -0.89
C ASP A 210 20.65 9.79 0.15
N LEU A 211 19.97 8.88 0.87
CA LEU A 211 20.59 7.99 1.86
C LEU A 211 21.60 7.00 1.24
N ILE A 212 21.28 6.44 0.07
CA ILE A 212 22.22 5.59 -0.70
C ILE A 212 23.44 6.41 -1.12
N ALA A 213 23.25 7.62 -1.63
CA ALA A 213 24.34 8.49 -2.05
C ALA A 213 25.26 8.88 -0.87
N GLU A 214 24.69 9.15 0.31
CA GLU A 214 25.46 9.41 1.53
C GLU A 214 26.29 8.19 1.93
N ARG A 215 25.73 6.98 1.89
CA ARG A 215 26.46 5.74 2.16
C ARG A 215 27.57 5.46 1.15
N GLU A 216 27.32 5.68 -0.13
CA GLU A 216 28.35 5.55 -1.17
C GLU A 216 29.49 6.53 -0.93
N ALA A 217 29.18 7.76 -0.48
CA ALA A 217 30.17 8.76 -0.13
C ALA A 217 30.99 8.35 1.11
N GLU A 218 30.35 7.86 2.19
CA GLU A 218 31.03 7.36 3.39
C GLU A 218 31.90 6.13 3.11
N ALA A 219 31.39 5.18 2.33
CA ALA A 219 32.15 4.00 1.90
C ALA A 219 33.38 4.38 1.05
N CYS A 220 33.27 5.44 0.24
CA CYS A 220 34.40 5.98 -0.52
C CYS A 220 35.41 6.73 0.36
N GLN A 221 34.98 7.39 1.44
CA GLN A 221 35.86 8.04 2.41
C GLN A 221 36.65 7.03 3.26
N HIS A 222 36.05 5.87 3.57
CA HIS A 222 36.68 4.81 4.35
C HIS A 222 37.49 3.79 3.53
N ARG A 223 37.55 3.93 2.19
CA ARG A 223 38.43 3.10 1.36
C ARG A 223 39.87 3.60 1.50
N PRO A 224 40.80 2.83 2.10
CA PRO A 224 42.18 3.26 2.15
C PRO A 224 42.68 3.35 0.70
N MET A 225 43.25 4.49 0.34
CA MET A 225 44.08 4.61 -0.85
C MET A 225 45.17 3.55 -0.73
N CYS A 226 45.00 2.40 -1.39
CA CYS A 226 46.09 1.48 -1.67
C CYS A 226 47.05 2.19 -2.62
N GLY A 227 47.87 3.08 -2.04
CA GLY A 227 49.08 3.58 -2.66
C GLY A 227 50.08 2.45 -2.70
N HIS A 228 50.33 1.94 -3.91
CA HIS A 228 51.44 1.05 -4.19
C HIS A 228 52.75 1.72 -3.77
N LEU A 229 53.44 1.11 -2.79
CA LEU A 229 54.90 1.08 -2.69
C LEU A 229 55.39 -0.22 -3.33
#